data_AF-A0A7S4CTG8-F1
#
_entry.id   AF-A0A7S4CTG8-F1
#
_cell.length_a   1.000
_cell.length_b   1.000
_cell.length_c   1.000
_cell.angle_alpha   90.00
_cell.angle_beta   90.00
_cell.angle_gamma   90.00
#
_symmetry.space_group_name_H-M   'P 1'
#
loop_
_entity.id
_entity.type
_entity.pdbx_description
1 polymer ?
#
loop_
_entity_poly.entity_id
_entity_poly.type
_entity_poly.pdbx_seq_one_letter_code
_entity_poly.pdbx_strand_id
1 'polypeptide(L)'
;HLLRLGYDFAFWLVIVIMLLNIVLGITVDTFQQLRTEREKFQMALVQRCFICGLPASSFDRYHDNGFANHIKHDHNMWHYFFFAQHLEQKPEDEFTGQESYVHAKLAAQDIS
;
A
#
# COMPACT_ATOMS: atom_id res chain seq x y z
N HIS A 1 -55.87 -17.80 18.03
CA HIS A 1 -55.20 -17.89 16.71
C HIS A 1 -54.40 -16.64 16.38
N LEU A 2 -54.99 -15.43 16.38
CA LEU A 2 -54.28 -14.19 16.03
C LEU A 2 -53.07 -13.87 16.94
N LEU A 3 -53.19 -14.07 18.26
CA LEU A 3 -52.07 -13.83 19.20
C LEU A 3 -50.87 -14.77 18.97
N ARG A 4 -51.13 -16.03 18.59
CA ARG A 4 -50.09 -17.01 18.29
C ARG A 4 -49.39 -16.67 16.97
N LEU A 5 -50.16 -16.31 15.94
CA LEU A 5 -49.65 -15.80 14.66
C LEU A 5 -48.81 -14.53 14.85
N GLY A 6 -49.25 -13.58 15.68
CA GLY A 6 -48.50 -12.37 15.98
C GLY A 6 -47.20 -12.65 16.74
N TYR A 7 -47.23 -13.58 17.69
CA TYR A 7 -46.03 -14.04 18.41
C TYR A 7 -45.02 -14.69 17.45
N ASP A 8 -45.48 -15.61 16.61
CA ASP A 8 -44.62 -16.31 15.63
C ASP A 8 -44.02 -15.32 14.62
N PHE A 9 -44.78 -14.32 14.17
CA PHE A 9 -44.31 -13.25 13.28
C PHE A 9 -43.30 -12.32 13.96
N ALA A 10 -43.57 -11.89 15.19
CA ALA A 10 -42.67 -11.02 15.95
C ALA A 10 -41.33 -11.72 16.26
N PHE A 11 -41.38 -13.00 16.63
CA PHE A 11 -40.18 -13.81 16.85
C PHE A 11 -39.32 -13.92 15.58
N TRP A 12 -39.95 -14.20 14.44
CA TRP A 12 -39.26 -14.24 13.15
C TRP A 12 -38.62 -12.88 12.80
N LEU A 13 -39.37 -11.80 12.97
CA LEU A 13 -38.91 -10.44 12.67
C LEU A 13 -37.70 -10.03 13.54
N VAL A 14 -37.71 -10.38 14.84
CA VAL A 14 -36.58 -10.14 15.74
C VAL A 14 -35.33 -10.88 15.28
N ILE A 15 -35.46 -12.15 14.90
CA ILE A 15 -34.31 -12.94 14.40
C ILE A 15 -33.73 -12.31 13.13
N VAL A 16 -34.58 -11.95 12.16
CA VAL A 16 -34.12 -11.35 10.90
C VAL A 16 -33.41 -10.02 11.15
N ILE A 17 -33.97 -9.14 11.99
CA ILE A 17 -33.34 -7.86 12.33
C ILE A 17 -32.01 -8.08 13.05
N MET A 18 -31.94 -9.05 13.97
CA MET A 18 -30.70 -9.39 14.67
C MET A 18 -29.61 -9.86 13.70
N LEU A 19 -29.94 -10.78 12.77
CA LEU A 19 -29.01 -11.29 11.78
C LEU A 19 -28.52 -10.20 10.83
N LEU A 20 -29.43 -9.33 10.35
CA LEU A 20 -29.07 -8.21 9.48
C LEU A 20 -28.11 -7.25 10.18
N ASN A 21 -28.37 -6.91 11.44
CA ASN A 21 -27.49 -6.03 12.22
C ASN A 21 -26.11 -6.66 12.48
N ILE A 22 -26.04 -7.98 12.70
CA ILE A 22 -24.76 -8.68 12.84
C ILE A 22 -23.96 -8.60 11.54
N VAL A 23 -24.58 -8.93 10.39
CA VAL A 23 -23.91 -8.90 9.08
C VAL A 23 -23.44 -7.48 8.73
N LEU A 24 -24.29 -6.48 8.97
CA LEU A 24 -23.91 -5.08 8.78
C LEU A 24 -22.77 -4.67 9.71
N GLY A 25 -22.79 -5.09 10.97
CA GLY A 25 -21.72 -4.83 11.93
C GLY A 25 -20.36 -5.37 11.48
N ILE A 26 -20.30 -6.64 11.07
CA ILE A 26 -19.07 -7.27 10.56
C ILE A 26 -18.57 -6.54 9.30
N THR A 27 -19.49 -6.20 8.40
CA THR A 27 -19.15 -5.52 7.15
C THR A 27 -18.55 -4.14 7.41
N VAL A 28 -19.18 -3.33 8.27
CA VAL A 28 -18.71 -1.99 8.63
C VAL A 28 -17.36 -2.06 9.34
N ASP A 29 -17.19 -2.99 10.28
CA ASP A 29 -15.92 -3.17 10.97
C ASP A 29 -14.78 -3.53 10.00
N THR A 30 -15.04 -4.46 9.08
CA THR A 30 -14.07 -4.83 8.04
C THR A 30 -13.68 -3.64 7.17
N PHE A 31 -14.64 -2.83 6.71
CA PHE A 31 -14.35 -1.62 5.92
C PHE A 31 -13.55 -0.59 6.72
N GLN A 32 -13.82 -0.46 8.02
CA GLN A 32 -13.07 0.44 8.89
C GLN A 32 -11.62 -0.02 9.04
N GLN A 33 -11.39 -1.32 9.23
CA GLN A 33 -10.04 -1.89 9.30
C GLN A 33 -9.25 -1.63 8.00
N LEU A 34 -9.85 -1.92 6.84
CA LEU A 34 -9.24 -1.67 5.53
C LEU A 34 -8.88 -0.19 5.34
N ARG A 35 -9.74 0.71 5.81
CA ARG A 35 -9.46 2.15 5.76
C ARG A 35 -8.29 2.53 6.66
N THR A 36 -8.26 2.05 7.90
CA THR A 36 -7.15 2.32 8.82
C THR A 36 -5.82 1.78 8.29
N GLU A 37 -5.82 0.59 7.69
CA GLU A 37 -4.62 0.03 7.06
C GLU A 37 -4.14 0.89 5.89
N ARG A 38 -5.06 1.31 5.02
CA ARG A 38 -4.76 2.24 3.92
C ARG A 38 -4.16 3.55 4.45
N GLU A 39 -4.73 4.14 5.49
CA GLU A 39 -4.24 5.38 6.10
C GLU A 39 -2.83 5.19 6.67
N LYS A 40 -2.56 4.08 7.37
CA LYS A 40 -1.21 3.74 7.86
C LYS A 40 -0.19 3.64 6.73
N PHE A 41 -0.55 2.97 5.64
CA PHE A 41 0.33 2.83 4.48
C PHE A 41 0.62 4.19 3.83
N GLN A 42 -0.40 5.03 3.64
CA GLN A 42 -0.23 6.38 3.08
C GLN A 42 0.63 7.26 3.99
N MET A 43 0.46 7.19 5.31
CA MET A 43 1.30 7.91 6.26
C MET A 43 2.76 7.47 6.16
N ALA A 44 3.03 6.17 6.03
CA ALA A 44 4.39 5.67 5.88
C ALA A 44 5.09 6.23 4.63
N LEU A 45 4.39 6.33 3.49
CA LEU A 45 4.92 6.89 2.25
C LEU A 45 5.24 8.39 2.33
N VAL A 46 4.51 9.14 3.16
CA VAL A 46 4.75 10.58 3.32
C VAL A 46 5.81 10.87 4.40
N GLN A 47 6.00 9.97 5.35
CA GLN A 47 6.94 10.16 6.46
C GLN A 47 8.35 9.65 6.18
N ARG A 48 8.53 8.70 5.26
CA ARG A 48 9.82 8.08 4.95
C ARG A 48 9.96 7.85 3.45
N CYS A 49 11.18 7.98 2.93
CA CYS A 49 11.46 7.63 1.54
C CYS A 49 11.36 6.10 1.36
N PHE A 50 10.66 5.65 0.31
CA PHE A 50 10.52 4.22 -0.01
C PHE A 50 11.86 3.55 -0.36
N ILE A 51 12.77 4.28 -1.00
CA ILE A 51 14.03 3.71 -1.51
C ILE A 51 15.13 3.69 -0.44
N CYS A 52 15.36 4.81 0.24
CA CYS A 52 16.45 4.91 1.24
C CYS A 52 15.99 4.77 2.69
N GLY A 53 14.69 4.73 2.97
CA GLY A 53 14.14 4.58 4.32
C GLY A 53 14.31 5.80 5.25
N LEU A 54 14.98 6.86 4.80
CA LEU A 54 15.22 8.06 5.61
C LEU A 54 13.90 8.81 5.89
N PRO A 55 13.72 9.36 7.11
CA PRO A 55 12.52 10.11 7.44
C PRO A 55 12.52 11.49 6.76
N ALA A 56 11.34 11.94 6.35
CA ALA A 56 11.11 13.22 5.68
C ALA A 56 11.73 14.40 6.43
N SER A 57 11.67 14.37 7.77
CA SER A 57 12.29 15.36 8.66
C SER A 57 13.81 15.55 8.47
N SER A 58 14.51 14.58 7.87
CA SER A 58 15.95 14.68 7.59
C SER A 58 16.24 15.63 6.43
N PHE A 59 15.29 15.76 5.49
CA PHE A 59 15.44 16.55 4.27
C PHE A 59 14.94 17.97 4.45
N ASP A 60 13.86 18.15 5.20
CA ASP A 60 13.24 19.46 5.45
C ASP A 60 14.09 20.36 6.37
N ARG A 61 15.17 19.83 6.96
CA ARG A 61 16.14 20.61 7.76
C ARG A 61 17.01 21.55 6.93
N TYR A 62 17.20 21.28 5.65
CA TYR A 62 18.18 21.99 4.82
C TYR A 62 17.55 22.86 3.73
N HIS A 63 16.36 22.47 3.22
CA HIS A 63 15.64 23.22 2.19
C HIS A 63 14.12 23.02 2.34
N ASP A 64 13.34 24.07 2.08
CA ASP A 64 11.88 23.96 1.94
C ASP A 64 11.54 22.98 0.81
N ASN A 65 10.54 22.12 1.02
CA ASN A 65 10.18 21.00 0.13
C ASN A 65 11.31 19.99 -0.13
N GLY A 66 12.29 19.87 0.75
CA GLY A 66 13.42 18.94 0.61
C GLY A 66 12.98 17.50 0.37
N PHE A 67 12.03 16.99 1.17
CA PHE A 67 11.54 15.62 0.99
C PHE A 67 10.77 15.42 -0.33
N ALA A 68 9.93 16.38 -0.71
CA ALA A 68 9.16 16.32 -1.96
C ALA A 68 10.08 16.33 -3.19
N ASN A 69 11.17 17.10 -3.15
CA ASN A 69 12.17 17.09 -4.20
C ASN A 69 12.90 15.74 -4.26
N HIS A 70 13.29 15.22 -3.10
CA HIS A 70 14.01 13.95 -2.98
C HIS A 70 13.24 12.78 -3.60
N ILE A 71 11.95 12.59 -3.25
CA ILE A 71 11.14 11.50 -3.81
C ILE A 71 10.78 11.68 -5.29
N LYS A 72 10.88 12.92 -5.81
CA LYS A 72 10.51 13.23 -7.20
C LYS A 72 11.67 13.11 -8.17
N HIS A 73 12.88 13.52 -7.75
CA HIS A 73 14.03 13.64 -8.63
C HIS A 73 15.17 12.67 -8.26
N ASP A 74 15.48 12.50 -6.98
CA ASP A 74 16.58 11.62 -6.56
C ASP A 74 16.11 10.16 -6.49
N HIS A 75 15.04 9.91 -5.74
CA HIS A 75 14.51 8.59 -5.41
C HIS A 75 13.07 8.42 -5.90
N ASN A 76 12.86 8.65 -7.19
CA ASN A 76 11.59 8.37 -7.83
C ASN A 76 11.42 6.87 -8.08
N MET A 77 10.45 6.26 -7.41
CA MET A 77 10.16 4.82 -7.51
C MET A 77 9.97 4.35 -8.96
N TRP A 78 9.34 5.15 -9.81
CA TRP A 78 9.07 4.77 -11.21
C TRP A 78 10.35 4.71 -12.04
N HIS A 79 11.33 5.57 -11.76
CA HIS A 79 12.60 5.52 -12.47
C HIS A 79 13.34 4.20 -12.20
N TYR A 80 13.27 3.68 -10.96
CA TYR A 80 13.84 2.38 -10.62
C TYR A 80 13.11 1.23 -11.33
N PHE A 81 11.77 1.27 -11.37
CA PHE A 81 10.98 0.29 -12.11
C PHE A 81 11.31 0.29 -13.61
N PHE A 82 11.38 1.46 -14.24
CA PHE A 82 11.73 1.58 -15.65
C PHE A 82 13.17 1.16 -15.92
N PHE A 83 14.09 1.42 -15.00
CA PHE A 83 15.48 0.96 -15.14
C PHE A 83 15.60 -0.56 -15.07
N ALA A 84 14.88 -1.22 -14.16
CA ALA A 84 14.83 -2.69 -14.11
C ALA A 84 14.28 -3.27 -15.43
N GLN A 85 13.15 -2.73 -15.92
CA GLN A 85 12.58 -3.13 -17.21
C GLN A 85 13.53 -2.85 -18.39
N HIS A 86 14.28 -1.75 -18.34
CA HIS A 86 15.26 -1.39 -19.35
C HIS A 86 16.39 -2.41 -19.42
N LEU A 87 16.92 -2.85 -18.27
CA LEU A 87 17.94 -3.89 -18.21
C LEU A 87 17.44 -5.23 -18.75
N GLU A 88 16.17 -5.59 -18.53
CA GLU A 88 15.61 -6.83 -19.09
C GLU A 88 15.47 -6.81 -20.62
N GLN A 89 15.26 -5.63 -21.21
CA GLN A 89 15.02 -5.49 -22.65
C GLN A 89 16.29 -5.21 -23.45
N LYS A 90 17.29 -4.58 -22.84
CA LYS A 90 18.52 -4.17 -23.51
C LYS A 90 19.48 -5.36 -23.61
N PRO A 91 20.16 -5.57 -24.76
CA PRO A 91 21.17 -6.61 -24.91
C PRO A 91 22.33 -6.43 -23.93
N GLU A 92 22.81 -7.52 -23.33
CA GLU A 92 23.89 -7.48 -22.33
C GLU A 92 25.21 -6.92 -22.87
N ASP A 93 25.48 -7.09 -24.16
CA ASP A 93 26.68 -6.59 -24.84
C ASP A 93 26.68 -5.06 -25.01
N GLU A 94 25.52 -4.42 -24.89
CA GLU A 94 25.37 -2.97 -24.92
C GLU A 94 25.35 -2.34 -23.52
N PHE A 95 25.45 -3.14 -22.46
CA PHE A 95 25.46 -2.62 -21.10
C PHE A 95 26.69 -1.76 -20.83
N THR A 96 26.46 -0.64 -20.17
CA THR A 96 27.53 0.12 -19.53
C THR A 96 28.05 -0.66 -18.32
N GLY A 97 29.25 -0.34 -17.82
CA GLY A 97 29.81 -1.03 -16.65
C GLY A 97 28.94 -0.97 -15.40
N GLN A 98 28.16 0.10 -15.22
CA GLN A 98 27.20 0.22 -14.11
C GLN A 98 25.98 -0.68 -14.33
N GLU A 99 25.46 -0.74 -15.55
CA GLU A 99 24.33 -1.59 -15.91
C GLU A 99 24.69 -3.08 -15.75
N SER A 100 25.87 -3.50 -16.22
CA SER A 100 26.34 -4.88 -16.03
C SER A 100 26.47 -5.25 -14.55
N TYR A 101 26.95 -4.33 -13.72
CA TYR A 101 27.06 -4.54 -12.27
C TYR A 101 25.68 -4.74 -11.61
N VAL A 102 24.72 -3.87 -11.94
CA VAL A 102 23.36 -3.98 -11.39
C VAL A 102 22.65 -5.21 -11.93
N HIS A 103 22.79 -5.53 -13.21
CA HIS A 103 22.21 -6.72 -13.82
C HIS A 103 22.72 -8.00 -13.15
N ALA A 104 24.03 -8.10 -12.89
CA ALA A 104 24.62 -9.23 -12.18
C ALA A 104 24.06 -9.40 -10.75
N LYS A 105 23.84 -8.29 -10.04
CA LYS A 105 23.19 -8.31 -8.71
C LYS A 105 21.73 -8.77 -8.79
N LEU A 106 20.97 -8.25 -9.74
CA LEU A 106 19.58 -8.65 -9.97
C LEU A 106 19.46 -10.14 -10.30
N ALA A 107 20.33 -10.67 -11.17
CA ALA A 107 20.38 -12.09 -11.51
C ALA A 107 20.73 -12.97 -10.30
N ALA A 108 21.56 -12.46 -9.38
CA ALA A 108 21.88 -13.11 -8.11
C ALA A 108 20.79 -12.94 -7.02
N GLN A 109 19.70 -12.23 -7.32
CA GLN A 109 18.67 -11.82 -6.36
C GLN A 109 19.24 -11.04 -5.15
N ASP A 110 20.37 -10.35 -5.35
CA ASP A 110 21.01 -9.52 -4.33
C ASP A 110 20.47 -8.09 -4.42
N ILE A 111 19.71 -7.69 -3.40
CA ILE A 111 19.10 -6.35 -3.27
C ILE A 111 19.94 -5.39 -2.43
N SER A 112 21.16 -5.80 -2.05
CA SER A 112 22.07 -5.05 -1.20
C SER A 112 22.90 -4.01 -1.95
#